data_AF-A0A847QRK4-F1
#
_entry.id   AF-A0A847QRK4-F1
#
_cell.length_a   1.000
_cell.length_b   1.000
_cell.length_c   1.000
_cell.angle_alpha   90.00
_cell.angle_beta   90.00
_cell.angle_gamma   90.00
#
_symmetry.space_group_name_H-M   'P 1'
#
loop_
_entity.id
_entity.type
_entity.pdbx_description
1 polymer ?
#
loop_
_entity_poly.entity_id
_entity_poly.type
_entity_poly.pdbx_seq_one_letter_code
_entity_poly.pdbx_strand_id
1 'polypeptide(L)'
;MKSNDVILQTVTRLMTFIILSFAVYLFMAGHHNPGGGFIGGMVFAAGIVLLLLAFDLKTVRAGFPLDFKFLAAGGVLLALGTGIASIFFGRQFLSHSF
;
A
#
# COMPACT_ATOMS: atom_id res chain seq x y z
N MET A 1 -7.63 -26.84 -21.17
CA MET A 1 -7.25 -27.49 -19.90
C MET A 1 -7.15 -26.42 -18.83
N LYS A 2 -7.97 -26.47 -17.77
CA LYS A 2 -7.67 -25.70 -16.55
C LYS A 2 -6.51 -26.42 -15.86
N SER A 3 -5.33 -25.80 -15.82
CA SER A 3 -4.24 -26.32 -14.99
C SER A 3 -4.65 -26.31 -13.52
N ASN A 4 -4.21 -27.31 -12.78
CA ASN A 4 -4.47 -27.41 -11.35
C ASN A 4 -3.43 -26.56 -10.60
N ASP A 5 -3.72 -25.27 -10.42
CA ASP A 5 -2.77 -24.27 -9.88
C ASP A 5 -2.67 -24.28 -8.35
N VAL A 6 -2.96 -25.41 -7.70
CA VAL A 6 -3.05 -25.53 -6.22
C VAL A 6 -1.75 -25.13 -5.54
N ILE A 7 -0.60 -25.52 -6.08
CA ILE A 7 0.71 -25.15 -5.54
C ILE A 7 0.89 -23.63 -5.63
N LEU A 8 0.65 -23.04 -6.81
CA LEU A 8 0.78 -21.61 -7.04
C LEU A 8 -0.14 -20.82 -6.10
N GLN A 9 -1.41 -21.19 -6.00
CA GLN A 9 -2.39 -20.51 -5.13
C GLN A 9 -2.03 -20.62 -3.65
N THR A 10 -1.56 -21.79 -3.22
CA THR A 10 -1.16 -22.02 -1.82
C THR A 10 0.07 -21.18 -1.46
N VAL A 11 1.10 -21.20 -2.31
CA VAL A 11 2.32 -20.42 -2.10
C VAL A 11 2.03 -18.92 -2.18
N THR A 12 1.27 -18.48 -3.18
CA THR A 12 0.89 -17.07 -3.33
C THR A 12 0.15 -16.56 -2.10
N ARG A 13 -0.79 -17.32 -1.53
CA ARG A 13 -1.50 -16.89 -0.32
C ARG A 13 -0.54 -16.61 0.85
N LEU A 14 0.44 -17.49 1.07
CA LEU A 14 1.45 -17.31 2.12
C LEU A 14 2.41 -16.16 1.80
N MET A 15 2.91 -16.10 0.56
CA MET A 15 3.85 -15.07 0.12
C MET A 15 3.24 -13.67 0.16
N THR A 16 1.99 -13.50 -0.28
CA THR A 16 1.30 -12.21 -0.21
C THR A 16 1.23 -11.72 1.23
N PHE A 17 0.92 -12.57 2.22
CA PHE A 17 0.91 -12.17 3.63
C PHE A 17 2.27 -11.62 4.10
N ILE A 18 3.36 -12.29 3.72
CA ILE A 18 4.72 -11.85 4.03
C ILE A 18 5.05 -10.53 3.31
N ILE A 19 4.73 -10.42 2.03
CA ILE A 19 4.98 -9.23 1.20
C ILE A 19 4.24 -8.01 1.79
N LEU A 20 2.96 -8.17 2.15
CA LEU A 20 2.18 -7.08 2.74
C LEU A 20 2.72 -6.68 4.12
N SER A 21 3.16 -7.64 4.95
CA SER A 21 3.81 -7.35 6.23
C SER A 21 5.12 -6.58 6.02
N PHE A 22 5.91 -6.97 5.02
CA PHE A 22 7.16 -6.29 4.68
C PHE A 22 6.92 -4.88 4.10
N ALA A 23 5.87 -4.69 3.30
CA ALA A 23 5.46 -3.37 2.81
C ALA A 23 5.15 -2.40 3.95
N VAL A 24 4.44 -2.86 4.99
CA VAL A 24 4.16 -2.07 6.20
C VAL A 24 5.45 -1.76 6.95
N TYR A 25 6.34 -2.73 7.11
CA TYR A 25 7.66 -2.50 7.72
C TYR A 25 8.45 -1.42 6.96
N LEU A 26 8.55 -1.52 5.63
CA LEU A 26 9.26 -0.54 4.80
C LEU A 26 8.67 0.87 4.96
N PHE A 27 7.35 0.98 5.01
CA PHE A 27 6.66 2.25 5.25
C PHE A 27 7.11 2.88 6.58
N MET A 28 7.11 2.12 7.68
CA MET A 28 7.47 2.62 9.01
C MET A 28 8.97 2.88 9.18
N ALA A 29 9.83 2.08 8.55
CA ALA A 29 11.28 2.16 8.70
C ALA A 29 11.91 3.39 8.01
N GLY A 30 11.17 4.05 7.11
CA GLY A 30 11.70 5.05 6.17
C GLY A 30 12.32 6.32 6.78
N HIS A 31 12.15 6.57 8.08
CA HIS A 31 12.78 7.71 8.76
C HIS A 31 14.25 7.48 9.10
N HIS A 32 14.65 6.23 9.35
CA HIS A 32 15.97 5.92 9.89
C HIS A 32 16.72 4.86 9.07
N ASN A 33 16.03 4.16 8.18
CA ASN A 33 16.58 3.10 7.35
C ASN A 33 16.10 3.26 5.90
N PRO A 34 16.77 2.60 4.92
CA PRO A 34 16.24 2.51 3.56
C PRO A 34 14.81 1.96 3.56
N GLY A 35 13.87 2.74 3.00
CA GLY A 35 12.44 2.45 3.08
C GLY A 35 11.61 3.67 2.69
N GLY A 36 10.42 3.77 3.28
CA GLY A 36 9.49 4.89 3.10
C GLY A 36 8.24 4.52 2.30
N GLY A 37 7.34 5.50 2.19
CA GLY A 37 6.01 5.26 1.64
C GLY A 37 5.97 4.88 0.16
N PHE A 38 6.93 5.34 -0.64
CA PHE A 38 6.96 5.03 -2.06
C PHE A 38 7.27 3.55 -2.32
N ILE A 39 8.40 3.04 -1.81
CA ILE A 39 8.76 1.62 -1.96
C ILE A 39 7.79 0.70 -1.21
N GLY A 40 7.34 1.10 -0.01
CA GLY A 40 6.30 0.36 0.73
C GLY A 40 5.02 0.21 -0.10
N GLY A 41 4.56 1.28 -0.76
CA GLY A 41 3.41 1.25 -1.66
C GLY A 41 3.62 0.37 -2.89
N MET A 42 4.81 0.41 -3.52
CA MET A 42 5.11 -0.45 -4.67
C MET A 42 5.17 -1.94 -4.28
N VAL A 43 5.75 -2.27 -3.14
CA VAL A 43 5.79 -3.66 -2.63
C VAL A 43 4.38 -4.15 -2.27
N PHE A 44 3.55 -3.29 -1.67
CA PHE A 44 2.14 -3.59 -1.42
C PHE A 44 1.39 -3.88 -2.73
N ALA A 45 1.57 -3.03 -3.74
CA ALA A 45 0.97 -3.23 -5.07
C ALA A 45 1.48 -4.53 -5.73
N ALA A 46 2.77 -4.86 -5.60
CA ALA A 46 3.32 -6.12 -6.10
C ALA A 46 2.67 -7.35 -5.43
N GLY A 47 2.36 -7.28 -4.13
CA GLY A 47 1.61 -8.32 -3.42
C GLY A 47 0.20 -8.53 -3.97
N ILE A 48 -0.48 -7.45 -4.37
CA ILE A 48 -1.79 -7.51 -5.05
C ILE A 48 -1.65 -8.06 -6.47
N VAL A 49 -0.62 -7.65 -7.22
CA VAL A 49 -0.34 -8.19 -8.55
C VAL A 49 -0.09 -9.70 -8.46
N LEU A 50 0.65 -10.18 -7.47
CA LEU A 50 0.86 -11.61 -7.24
C LEU A 50 -0.46 -12.36 -7.01
N LEU A 51 -1.39 -11.78 -6.24
CA LEU A 51 -2.74 -12.35 -6.09
C LEU A 51 -3.49 -12.38 -7.42
N LEU A 52 -3.40 -11.33 -8.24
CA LEU A 52 -4.07 -11.27 -9.56
C LEU A 52 -3.46 -12.23 -10.59
N LEU A 53 -2.21 -12.65 -10.41
CA LEU A 53 -1.59 -13.68 -11.25
C LEU A 53 -2.04 -15.09 -10.86
N ALA A 54 -2.33 -15.34 -9.58
CA ALA A 54 -2.73 -16.66 -9.08
C ALA A 54 -4.25 -16.87 -8.99
N PHE A 55 -5.03 -15.79 -8.89
CA PHE A 55 -6.48 -15.78 -8.74
C PHE A 55 -7.15 -14.81 -9.71
N ASP A 56 -8.46 -14.94 -9.91
CA ASP A 56 -9.21 -14.06 -10.79
C ASP A 56 -9.50 -12.68 -10.15
N LEU A 57 -9.75 -11.69 -11.00
CA LEU A 57 -10.01 -10.31 -10.59
C LEU A 57 -11.18 -10.18 -9.61
N LYS A 58 -12.25 -10.98 -9.75
CA LYS A 58 -13.43 -10.91 -8.88
C LYS A 58 -13.08 -11.37 -7.47
N THR A 59 -12.31 -12.46 -7.36
CA THR A 59 -11.83 -12.98 -6.08
C THR A 59 -10.91 -11.98 -5.38
N VAL A 60 -9.93 -11.41 -6.08
CA VAL A 60 -9.01 -10.44 -5.48
C VAL A 60 -9.74 -9.15 -5.08
N ARG A 61 -10.64 -8.64 -5.93
CA ARG A 61 -11.42 -7.43 -5.64
C ARG A 61 -12.38 -7.61 -4.46
N ALA A 62 -12.88 -8.83 -4.22
CA ALA A 62 -13.67 -9.12 -3.02
C ALA A 62 -12.85 -8.98 -1.72
N GLY A 63 -11.54 -9.22 -1.77
CA GLY A 63 -10.63 -9.02 -0.64
C GLY A 63 -10.25 -7.55 -0.38
N PHE A 64 -10.37 -6.69 -1.39
CA PHE A 64 -10.07 -5.26 -1.30
C PHE A 64 -11.28 -4.43 -1.78
N PRO A 65 -12.31 -4.25 -0.94
CA PRO A 65 -13.54 -3.54 -1.30
C PRO A 65 -13.39 -2.01 -1.33
N LEU A 66 -12.18 -1.50 -1.58
CA LEU A 66 -11.85 -0.09 -1.64
C LEU A 66 -11.68 0.34 -3.11
N ASP A 67 -12.18 1.52 -3.46
CA ASP A 67 -11.84 2.14 -4.75
C ASP A 67 -10.49 2.85 -4.62
N PHE A 68 -9.49 2.36 -5.37
CA PHE A 68 -8.14 2.90 -5.36
C PHE A 68 -8.06 4.37 -5.79
N LYS A 69 -9.04 4.90 -6.54
CA LYS A 69 -9.11 6.33 -6.88
C LYS A 69 -9.39 7.18 -5.64
N PHE A 70 -10.33 6.74 -4.80
CA PHE A 70 -10.61 7.42 -3.53
C PHE A 70 -9.44 7.27 -2.55
N LEU A 71 -8.75 6.12 -2.56
CA LEU A 71 -7.54 5.94 -1.76
C LEU A 71 -6.44 6.94 -2.18
N ALA A 72 -6.20 7.09 -3.48
CA ALA A 72 -5.21 8.03 -4.01
C ALA A 72 -5.59 9.49 -3.68
N ALA A 73 -6.85 9.87 -3.91
CA ALA A 73 -7.35 11.19 -3.54
C ALA A 73 -7.21 11.45 -2.03
N GLY A 74 -7.53 10.47 -1.19
CA GLY A 74 -7.35 10.53 0.26
C GLY A 74 -5.91 10.75 0.67
N GLY A 75 -4.94 10.08 0.02
CA GLY A 75 -3.51 10.29 0.26
C GLY A 75 -3.05 11.71 -0.08
N VAL A 76 -3.50 12.27 -1.21
CA VAL A 76 -3.21 13.66 -1.60
C VAL A 76 -3.82 14.64 -0.60
N LEU A 77 -5.09 14.43 -0.21
CA LEU A 77 -5.76 15.27 0.78
C LEU A 77 -5.09 15.22 2.15
N LEU A 78 -4.59 14.04 2.58
CA LEU A 78 -3.80 13.90 3.80
C LEU A 78 -2.51 14.72 3.72
N ALA A 79 -1.76 14.62 2.62
CA ALA A 79 -0.52 15.37 2.44
C ALA A 79 -0.75 16.89 2.45
N LEU A 80 -1.76 17.36 1.72
CA LEU A 80 -2.16 18.77 1.70
C LEU A 80 -2.66 19.24 3.07
N GLY A 81 -3.49 18.42 3.72
CA GLY A 81 -4.02 18.69 5.05
C GLY A 81 -2.92 18.90 6.09
N THR A 82 -1.89 18.05 6.08
CA THR A 82 -0.71 18.21 6.96
C THR A 82 -0.02 19.55 6.76
N GLY A 83 0.18 19.99 5.51
CA GLY A 83 0.83 21.27 5.23
C GLY A 83 -0.05 22.48 5.54
N ILE A 84 -1.35 22.40 5.21
CA ILE A 84 -2.34 23.46 5.51
C ILE A 84 -2.52 23.63 7.02
N ALA A 85 -2.51 22.53 7.78
CA ALA A 85 -2.59 22.57 9.24
C ALA A 85 -1.47 23.46 9.83
N SER A 86 -0.24 23.34 9.33
CA SER A 86 0.89 24.20 9.78
C SER A 86 0.59 25.70 9.61
N ILE A 87 -0.08 26.09 8.52
CA ILE A 87 -0.45 27.49 8.25
C ILE A 87 -1.46 28.00 9.28
N PHE A 88 -2.46 27.19 9.66
CA PHE A 88 -3.44 27.55 10.68
C PHE A 88 -2.79 27.79 12.06
N PHE A 89 -1.65 27.17 12.34
CA PHE A 89 -0.85 27.40 13.55
C PHE A 89 0.20 28.52 13.40
N GLY A 90 0.11 29.35 12.35
CA GLY A 90 1.03 30.47 12.12
C GLY A 90 2.44 30.05 11.69
N ARG A 91 2.61 28.82 11.18
CA ARG A 91 3.88 28.30 10.65
C ARG A 91 3.88 28.28 9.12
N GLN A 92 5.06 28.07 8.54
CA GLN A 92 5.20 27.88 7.09
C GLN A 92 4.59 26.53 6.67
N PHE A 93 4.12 26.45 5.41
CA PHE A 93 3.59 25.22 4.83
C PHE A 93 4.61 24.07 4.93
N LEU A 94 4.17 22.89 5.37
CA LEU A 94 5.02 21.71 5.59
C LEU A 94 6.24 21.99 6.48
N SER A 95 6.12 22.88 7.47
CA SER A 95 7.19 23.10 8.44
C SER A 95 7.47 21.89 9.34
N HIS A 96 6.52 20.95 9.41
CA HIS A 96 6.61 19.73 10.24
C HIS A 96 6.93 20.07 11.71
N SER A 97 6.43 21.21 12.20
CA SER A 97 6.83 21.78 13.49
C SER A 97 5.73 21.68 14.55
N PHE A 98 5.47 20.44 14.98
CA PHE A 98 4.87 20.02 16.24
C PHE A 98 5.35 18.60 16.54
#